data_AF-A0A7V9Z9Z8-F1
#
_entry.id   AF-A0A7V9Z9Z8-F1
#
_cell.length_a   1.000
_cell.length_b   1.000
_cell.length_c   1.000
_cell.angle_alpha   90.00
_cell.angle_beta   90.00
_cell.angle_gamma   90.00
#
_symmetry.space_group_name_H-M   'P 1'
#
loop_
_entity.id
_entity.type
_entity.pdbx_description
1 polymer ?
#
loop_
_entity_poly.entity_id
_entity_poly.type
_entity_poly.pdbx_seq_one_letter_code
_entity_poly.pdbx_strand_id
1 'polypeptide(L)'
;MFPDNTGFSINNLLAGLLNLQSPITEAKPSAFQSPNILQCERCNMTYEQFTKIGRFGCSHCYYTFSRQLQPILRRLHSGNTTHAGKIPRRTGGTIHIRKQLNQLKQKLQELIVKEEFEKAAEVRDQIRALESQLSERGEGDL
;
A
#
# COMPACT_ATOMS: atom_id res chain seq x y z
N MET A 1 3.02 5.23 -34.27
CA MET A 1 1.55 5.16 -34.37
C MET A 1 1.15 3.80 -33.82
N PHE A 2 0.75 3.73 -32.54
CA PHE A 2 0.34 2.45 -31.93
C PHE A 2 -1.13 2.20 -32.31
N PRO A 3 -1.50 1.00 -32.75
CA PRO A 3 -2.85 0.72 -33.20
C PRO A 3 -3.80 0.73 -32.01
N ASP A 4 -4.96 1.36 -32.19
CA ASP A 4 -6.08 1.34 -31.25
C ASP A 4 -6.54 -0.11 -31.03
N ASN A 5 -6.20 -0.65 -29.87
CA ASN A 5 -6.65 -1.95 -29.42
C ASN A 5 -8.08 -1.85 -28.88
N THR A 6 -9.07 -1.89 -29.77
CA THR A 6 -10.48 -2.07 -29.44
C THR A 6 -10.77 -3.53 -29.07
N GLY A 7 -10.14 -4.01 -27.99
CA GLY A 7 -10.30 -5.36 -27.46
C GLY A 7 -9.75 -5.46 -26.04
N PHE A 8 -10.63 -5.67 -25.07
CA PHE A 8 -10.35 -5.84 -23.64
C PHE A 8 -9.15 -5.04 -23.09
N SER A 9 -9.36 -3.74 -22.87
CA SER A 9 -8.40 -2.92 -22.11
C SER A 9 -8.30 -3.42 -20.67
N ILE A 10 -7.09 -3.47 -20.11
CA ILE A 10 -6.83 -3.77 -18.69
C ILE A 10 -7.72 -2.90 -17.78
N ASN A 11 -7.97 -1.66 -18.17
CA ASN A 11 -8.83 -0.73 -17.43
C ASN A 11 -10.30 -1.20 -17.38
N ASN A 12 -10.81 -1.81 -18.46
CA ASN A 12 -12.17 -2.35 -18.50
C ASN A 12 -12.31 -3.60 -17.62
N LEU A 13 -11.25 -4.43 -17.55
CA LEU A 13 -11.20 -5.55 -16.62
C LEU A 13 -11.16 -5.07 -15.16
N LEU A 14 -10.35 -4.05 -14.86
CA LEU A 14 -10.30 -3.44 -13.53
C LEU A 14 -11.66 -2.84 -13.15
N ALA A 15 -12.27 -2.02 -14.02
CA ALA A 15 -13.59 -1.44 -13.79
C ALA A 15 -14.65 -2.52 -13.52
N GLY A 16 -14.61 -3.63 -14.27
CA GLY A 16 -15.44 -4.80 -14.02
C GLY A 16 -15.23 -5.39 -12.63
N LEU A 17 -13.99 -5.71 -12.25
CA LEU A 17 -13.61 -6.29 -10.94
C LEU A 17 -13.98 -5.38 -9.74
N LEU A 18 -13.89 -4.07 -9.93
CA LEU A 18 -14.21 -3.04 -8.94
C LEU A 18 -15.72 -2.96 -8.67
N ASN A 19 -16.55 -3.13 -9.70
CA ASN A 19 -18.01 -3.02 -9.60
C ASN A 19 -18.70 -4.27 -9.02
N LEU A 20 -18.00 -5.41 -8.83
CA LEU A 20 -18.55 -6.57 -8.10
C LEU A 20 -18.74 -6.32 -6.59
N GLN A 21 -18.40 -5.11 -6.12
CA GLN A 21 -18.29 -4.79 -4.70
C GLN A 21 -19.34 -3.81 -4.18
N SER A 22 -20.44 -3.60 -4.89
CA SER A 22 -21.63 -3.02 -4.26
C SER A 22 -22.52 -4.14 -3.72
N PRO A 23 -22.40 -4.56 -2.45
CA PRO A 23 -23.61 -4.96 -1.76
C PRO A 23 -24.50 -3.72 -1.79
N ILE A 24 -25.58 -3.80 -2.55
CA ILE A 24 -26.68 -2.86 -2.46
C ILE A 24 -27.26 -3.05 -1.05
N THR A 25 -26.64 -2.44 -0.04
CA THR A 25 -27.36 -2.07 1.15
C THR A 25 -28.27 -0.94 0.72
N GLU A 26 -29.51 -1.29 0.40
CA GLU A 26 -30.64 -0.36 0.29
C GLU A 26 -30.86 0.32 1.65
N ALA A 27 -29.97 1.25 2.00
CA ALA A 27 -30.26 2.22 3.03
C ALA A 27 -31.14 3.28 2.38
N LYS A 28 -32.42 3.31 2.76
CA LYS A 28 -33.39 4.35 2.36
C LYS A 28 -32.73 5.73 2.45
N PRO A 29 -32.77 6.55 1.39
CA PRO A 29 -32.19 7.88 1.44
C PRO A 29 -33.01 8.74 2.41
N SER A 30 -32.41 9.08 3.55
CA SER A 30 -32.89 10.17 4.40
C SER A 30 -32.64 11.48 3.65
N ALA A 31 -33.69 12.27 3.44
CA ALA A 31 -33.72 13.44 2.56
C ALA A 31 -32.82 14.64 2.99
N PHE A 32 -31.92 14.46 3.96
CA PHE A 32 -31.14 15.54 4.58
C PHE A 32 -29.65 15.25 4.74
N GLN A 33 -29.10 14.24 4.08
CA GLN A 33 -27.65 14.01 4.08
C GLN A 33 -27.11 14.28 2.68
N SER A 34 -26.34 15.36 2.54
CA SER A 34 -25.47 15.53 1.38
C SER A 34 -24.55 14.30 1.30
N PRO A 35 -24.52 13.57 0.18
CA PRO A 35 -23.60 12.46 0.05
C PRO A 35 -22.19 13.04 0.18
N ASN A 36 -21.43 12.57 1.17
CA ASN A 36 -20.00 12.87 1.24
C ASN A 36 -19.35 12.18 0.03
N ILE A 37 -19.25 12.91 -1.08
CA ILE A 37 -18.64 12.43 -2.31
C ILE A 37 -17.13 12.37 -2.07
N LEU A 38 -16.58 11.16 -2.02
CA LEU A 38 -15.13 10.98 -1.91
C LEU A 38 -14.47 11.42 -3.22
N GLN A 39 -13.71 12.51 -3.15
CA GLN A 39 -13.11 13.18 -4.30
C GLN A 39 -11.62 13.47 -4.04
N CYS A 40 -10.80 13.31 -5.07
CA CYS A 40 -9.38 13.65 -5.01
C CYS A 40 -9.19 15.17 -5.04
N GLU A 41 -8.51 15.72 -4.04
CA GLU A 41 -8.26 17.17 -3.93
C GLU A 41 -7.37 17.72 -5.04
N ARG A 42 -6.54 16.87 -5.67
CA ARG A 42 -5.57 17.30 -6.69
C ARG A 42 -6.11 17.28 -8.13
N CYS A 43 -6.94 16.29 -8.46
CA CYS A 43 -7.43 16.11 -9.84
C CYS A 43 -8.96 16.06 -9.93
N ASN A 44 -9.65 16.26 -8.81
CA ASN A 44 -11.11 16.33 -8.70
C ASN A 44 -11.85 15.05 -9.15
N MET A 45 -11.14 13.96 -9.42
CA MET A 45 -11.75 12.66 -9.71
C MET A 45 -12.50 12.14 -8.49
N THR A 46 -13.74 11.70 -8.67
CA THR A 46 -14.51 11.02 -7.63
C THR A 46 -14.26 9.51 -7.65
N TYR A 47 -14.56 8.83 -6.54
CA TYR A 47 -14.44 7.37 -6.49
C TYR A 47 -15.31 6.67 -7.55
N GLU A 48 -16.53 7.16 -7.79
CA GLU A 48 -17.43 6.60 -8.83
C GLU A 48 -16.88 6.77 -10.25
N GLN A 49 -16.22 7.89 -10.54
CA GLN A 49 -15.56 8.09 -11.82
C GLN A 49 -14.39 7.11 -11.97
N PHE A 50 -13.61 6.90 -10.91
CA PHE A 50 -12.54 5.90 -10.89
C PHE A 50 -13.08 4.49 -11.15
N THR A 51 -14.15 4.05 -10.49
CA THR A 51 -14.68 2.68 -10.69
C THR A 51 -15.25 2.46 -12.09
N LYS A 52 -15.78 3.52 -12.73
CA LYS A 52 -16.24 3.47 -14.13
C LYS A 52 -15.09 3.42 -15.15
N ILE A 53 -14.03 4.21 -14.93
CA ILE A 53 -12.93 4.35 -15.89
C ILE A 53 -11.86 3.27 -15.67
N GLY A 54 -11.69 2.78 -14.44
CA GLY A 54 -10.69 1.79 -14.05
C GLY A 54 -9.25 2.34 -13.95
N ARG A 55 -9.07 3.66 -13.94
CA ARG A 55 -7.75 4.31 -13.84
C ARG A 55 -7.79 5.56 -12.96
N PHE A 56 -6.68 5.86 -12.28
CA PHE A 56 -6.53 7.09 -11.51
C PHE A 56 -6.22 8.31 -12.39
N GLY A 57 -6.64 9.49 -11.93
CA GLY A 57 -6.33 10.76 -12.57
C GLY A 57 -4.96 11.32 -12.21
N CYS A 58 -4.45 11.04 -11.00
CA CYS A 58 -3.11 11.45 -10.56
C CYS A 58 -2.58 10.53 -9.45
N SER A 59 -1.34 10.74 -9.01
CA SER A 59 -0.72 9.98 -7.92
C SER A 59 -1.46 10.14 -6.58
N HIS A 60 -2.08 11.30 -6.32
CA HIS A 60 -2.77 11.56 -5.06
C HIS A 60 -4.01 10.66 -4.88
N CYS A 61 -4.60 10.16 -5.97
CA CYS A 61 -5.74 9.25 -5.91
C CYS A 61 -5.45 7.97 -5.10
N TYR A 62 -4.19 7.49 -5.05
CA TYR A 62 -3.82 6.34 -4.23
C TYR A 62 -4.06 6.58 -2.74
N TYR A 63 -3.84 7.81 -2.28
CA TYR A 63 -4.06 8.19 -0.88
C TYR A 63 -5.54 8.47 -0.62
N THR A 64 -6.18 9.26 -1.50
CA THR A 64 -7.61 9.62 -1.38
C THR A 64 -8.51 8.39 -1.28
N PHE A 65 -8.27 7.37 -2.13
CA PHE A 65 -9.11 6.18 -2.21
C PHE A 65 -8.53 4.97 -1.44
N SER A 66 -7.50 5.18 -0.62
CA SER A 66 -6.73 4.10 0.03
C SER A 66 -7.60 3.09 0.77
N ARG A 67 -8.61 3.54 1.53
CA ARG A 67 -9.53 2.68 2.29
C ARG A 67 -10.34 1.76 1.38
N GLN A 68 -10.88 2.30 0.29
CA GLN A 68 -11.67 1.55 -0.68
C GLN A 68 -10.79 0.59 -1.48
N LEU A 69 -9.55 0.99 -1.79
CA LEU A 69 -8.60 0.18 -2.57
C LEU A 69 -8.08 -1.05 -1.83
N GLN A 70 -7.97 -1.03 -0.50
CA GLN A 70 -7.48 -2.16 0.29
C GLN A 70 -8.16 -3.51 -0.03
N PRO A 71 -9.50 -3.64 0.02
CA PRO A 71 -10.18 -4.90 -0.32
C PRO A 71 -10.01 -5.31 -1.78
N ILE A 72 -9.91 -4.35 -2.70
CA ILE A 72 -9.72 -4.59 -4.14
C ILE A 72 -8.33 -5.18 -4.39
N LEU A 73 -7.29 -4.50 -3.88
CA LEU A 73 -5.90 -4.93 -4.07
C LEU A 73 -5.63 -6.28 -3.42
N ARG A 74 -6.21 -6.54 -2.23
CA ARG A 74 -6.18 -7.86 -1.61
C ARG A 74 -6.74 -8.93 -2.54
N ARG A 75 -7.90 -8.72 -3.14
CA ARG A 75 -8.50 -9.70 -4.06
C ARG A 75 -7.63 -9.91 -5.31
N LEU A 76 -7.13 -8.83 -5.90
CA LEU A 76 -6.32 -8.88 -7.11
C LEU A 76 -4.99 -9.61 -6.89
N HIS A 77 -4.38 -9.46 -5.72
CA HIS A 77 -3.16 -10.16 -5.33
C HIS A 77 -3.40 -11.49 -4.60
N SER A 78 -4.56 -12.14 -4.78
CA SER A 78 -4.88 -13.44 -4.16
C SER A 78 -4.69 -13.46 -2.63
N GLY A 79 -5.04 -12.35 -1.97
CA GLY A 79 -4.91 -12.13 -0.54
C GLY A 79 -3.55 -11.56 -0.11
N ASN A 80 -2.57 -11.48 -1.01
CA ASN A 80 -1.24 -11.03 -0.64
C ASN A 80 -1.14 -9.50 -0.60
N THR A 81 -0.87 -8.96 0.58
CA THR A 81 -0.60 -7.53 0.79
C THR A 81 0.87 -7.20 0.94
N THR A 82 1.74 -8.21 0.95
CA THR A 82 3.18 -8.02 1.20
C THR A 82 4.02 -8.69 0.13
N HIS A 83 5.03 -7.99 -0.38
CA HIS A 83 5.92 -8.57 -1.36
C HIS A 83 6.88 -9.58 -0.71
N ALA A 84 6.73 -10.87 -1.01
CA ALA A 84 7.60 -11.94 -0.52
C ALA A 84 8.72 -12.32 -1.52
N GLY A 85 8.83 -11.63 -2.67
CA GLY A 85 9.75 -11.95 -3.74
C GLY A 85 11.18 -11.40 -3.57
N LYS A 86 11.99 -11.52 -4.63
CA LYS A 86 13.38 -11.04 -4.67
C LYS A 86 13.43 -9.53 -4.52
N ILE A 87 14.36 -9.04 -3.71
CA ILE A 87 14.64 -7.60 -3.57
C ILE A 87 15.83 -7.29 -4.51
N PRO A 88 15.67 -6.41 -5.52
CA PRO A 88 16.77 -6.05 -6.41
C PRO A 88 17.96 -5.44 -5.66
N ARG A 89 19.18 -5.89 -5.96
CA ARG A 89 20.40 -5.45 -5.26
C ARG A 89 20.72 -3.96 -5.44
N ARG A 90 20.32 -3.36 -6.56
CA ARG A 90 20.61 -1.95 -6.90
C ARG A 90 19.59 -0.95 -6.35
N THR A 91 18.30 -1.29 -6.39
CA THR A 91 17.19 -0.38 -6.02
C THR A 91 16.50 -0.76 -4.70
N GLY A 92 16.84 -1.90 -4.12
CA GLY A 92 16.22 -2.40 -2.89
C GLY A 92 16.95 -2.04 -1.60
N GLY A 93 17.86 -1.06 -1.61
CA GLY A 93 18.72 -0.74 -0.47
C GLY A 93 17.96 -0.46 0.82
N THR A 94 17.03 0.50 0.80
CA THR A 94 16.20 0.86 1.95
C THR A 94 15.26 -0.28 2.37
N ILE A 95 14.74 -1.04 1.42
CA ILE A 95 13.87 -2.21 1.68
C ILE A 95 14.65 -3.32 2.40
N HIS A 96 15.89 -3.58 2.00
CA HIS A 96 16.74 -4.58 2.64
C HIS A 96 17.06 -4.21 4.08
N ILE A 97 17.44 -2.95 4.32
CA ILE A 97 17.73 -2.45 5.66
C ILE A 97 16.46 -2.55 6.53
N ARG A 98 15.29 -2.10 6.06
CA ARG A 98 14.02 -2.24 6.80
C ARG A 98 13.68 -3.69 7.14
N LYS A 99 13.94 -4.63 6.22
CA LYS A 99 13.72 -6.07 6.47
C LYS A 99 14.65 -6.60 7.57
N GLN A 100 15.94 -6.25 7.53
CA GLN A 100 16.91 -6.62 8.57
C GLN A 100 16.52 -6.02 9.93
N LEU A 101 16.07 -4.77 9.94
CA LEU A 101 15.59 -4.07 11.13
C LEU A 101 14.42 -4.79 11.79
N ASN A 102 13.44 -5.23 10.99
CA ASN A 102 12.31 -6.02 11.49
C ASN A 102 12.75 -7.37 12.07
N GLN A 103 13.70 -8.06 11.42
CA GLN A 103 14.26 -9.32 11.92
C GLN A 103 14.99 -9.14 13.25
N LEU A 104 15.81 -8.08 13.38
CA LEU A 104 16.51 -7.77 14.62
C LEU A 104 15.54 -7.39 15.74
N LYS A 105 14.46 -6.66 15.44
CA LYS A 105 13.40 -6.35 16.42
C LYS A 105 12.70 -7.60 16.94
N GLN A 106 12.42 -8.57 16.08
CA GLN A 106 11.90 -9.88 16.49
C GLN A 106 12.91 -10.63 17.37
N LYS A 107 14.18 -10.70 16.93
CA LYS A 107 15.25 -11.36 17.67
C LYS A 107 15.49 -10.72 19.05
N LEU A 108 15.42 -9.40 19.15
CA LEU A 108 15.52 -8.68 20.42
C LEU A 108 14.43 -9.13 21.39
N GLN A 109 13.18 -9.21 20.92
CA GLN A 109 12.06 -9.67 21.73
C GLN A 109 12.26 -11.11 22.22
N GLU A 110 12.74 -12.00 21.35
CA GLU A 110 13.05 -13.39 21.72
C GLU A 110 14.14 -13.48 22.78
N LEU A 111 15.20 -12.67 22.68
CA LEU A 111 16.29 -12.66 23.65
C LEU A 111 15.86 -12.11 25.01
N ILE A 112 14.99 -11.10 25.02
CA ILE A 112 14.40 -10.57 26.26
C ILE A 112 13.56 -11.65 26.96
N VAL A 113 12.74 -12.39 26.22
CA VAL A 113 11.93 -13.49 26.76
C VAL A 113 12.79 -14.62 27.32
N LYS A 114 13.98 -14.84 26.75
CA LYS A 114 14.96 -15.82 27.22
C LYS A 114 15.89 -15.31 28.33
N GLU A 115 15.71 -14.07 28.79
CA GLU A 115 16.55 -13.42 29.80
C GLU A 115 18.04 -13.31 29.38
N GLU A 116 18.31 -13.32 28.09
CA GLU A 116 19.64 -13.22 27.49
C GLU A 116 20.03 -11.74 27.29
N PHE A 117 20.15 -11.00 28.40
CA PHE A 117 20.24 -9.54 28.37
C PHE A 117 21.51 -8.98 27.71
N GLU A 118 22.64 -9.70 27.81
CA GLU A 118 23.89 -9.31 27.16
C GLU A 118 23.73 -9.31 25.62
N LYS A 119 23.23 -10.43 25.08
CA LYS A 119 22.93 -10.55 23.65
C LYS A 119 21.83 -9.58 23.20
N ALA A 120 20.84 -9.32 24.06
CA ALA A 120 19.79 -8.33 23.78
C ALA A 120 20.38 -6.91 23.66
N ALA A 121 21.36 -6.55 24.50
CA ALA A 121 22.05 -5.27 24.40
C ALA A 121 22.81 -5.13 23.07
N GLU A 122 23.54 -6.18 22.65
CA GLU A 122 24.22 -6.21 21.35
C GLU A 122 23.24 -6.01 20.18
N VAL A 123 22.13 -6.75 20.18
CA VAL A 123 21.10 -6.64 19.13
C VAL A 123 20.44 -5.25 19.13
N ARG A 124 20.20 -4.66 20.31
CA ARG A 124 19.67 -3.29 20.42
C ARG A 124 20.63 -2.27 19.80
N ASP A 125 21.93 -2.41 20.03
CA ASP A 125 22.92 -1.48 19.50
C ASP A 125 23.08 -1.65 17.97
N GLN A 126 22.95 -2.88 17.45
CA GLN A 126 22.84 -3.14 16.01
C GLN A 126 21.61 -2.48 15.38
N ILE A 127 20.46 -2.52 16.05
CA ILE A 127 19.24 -1.84 15.59
C ILE A 127 19.48 -0.33 15.48
N ARG A 128 20.08 0.29 16.51
CA ARG A 128 20.39 1.73 16.50
C ARG A 128 21.32 2.11 15.36
N ALA A 129 22.36 1.31 15.11
CA ALA A 129 23.29 1.56 14.00
C ALA A 129 22.60 1.51 12.64
N LEU A 130 21.71 0.53 12.41
CA LEU A 130 20.93 0.43 11.16
C LEU A 130 19.88 1.53 11.02
N GLU A 131 19.26 1.97 12.12
CA GLU A 131 18.34 3.10 12.12
C GLU A 131 19.06 4.41 11.74
N SER A 132 20.28 4.65 12.26
CA SER A 132 21.11 5.81 11.89
C SER A 132 21.47 5.81 10.39
N GLN A 133 21.90 4.66 9.87
CA GLN A 133 22.22 4.52 8.45
C GLN A 133 21.00 4.79 7.55
N LEU A 134 19.79 4.49 8.04
CA LEU A 134 18.56 4.71 7.30
C LEU A 134 18.13 6.18 7.34
N SER A 135 18.35 6.91 8.45
CA SER A 135 18.14 8.35 8.50
C SER A 135 19.11 9.11 7.60
N GLU A 136 20.39 8.73 7.59
CA GLU A 136 21.43 9.37 6.76
C GLU A 136 21.19 9.18 5.25
N ARG A 137 20.58 8.06 4.85
CA ARG A 137 20.22 7.79 3.45
C ARG A 137 18.82 8.27 3.05
N GLY A 138 17.99 8.65 4.02
CA GLY A 138 16.58 8.99 3.83
C GLY A 138 16.32 10.40 3.29
N GLU A 139 17.32 11.29 3.25
CA GLU A 139 17.16 12.67 2.75
C GLU A 139 17.11 12.78 1.21
N GLY A 140 17.30 11.68 0.47
CA GLY A 140 17.38 11.70 -1.00
C GLY A 140 16.17 11.18 -1.79
N ASP A 141 15.17 10.58 -1.13
CA ASP A 141 14.07 9.84 -1.80
C ASP A 141 12.66 10.28 -1.34
N LEU A 142 12.47 11.58 -1.04
CA LEU A 142 11.15 12.20 -0.85
C LEU A 142 10.73 13.03 -2.07
#